data_AF-A0A6I4V3C2-F1
#
_entry.id   AF-A0A6I4V3C2-F1
#
_cell.length_a   1.000
_cell.length_b   1.000
_cell.length_c   1.000
_cell.angle_alpha   90.00
_cell.angle_beta   90.00
_cell.angle_gamma   90.00
#
_symmetry.space_group_name_H-M   'P 1'
#
loop_
_entity.id
_entity.type
_entity.pdbx_description
1 polymer ?
#
loop_
_entity_poly.entity_id
_entity_poly.type
_entity_poly.pdbx_seq_one_letter_code
_entity_poly.pdbx_strand_id
1 'polypeptide(L)'
;MTRALNLAALTFSMFGLQACMDAPDAKKENASDAFLPIEQQGFPEMYQRIGPIAFGRANTKADSALALIADRPSCDGVELAGVSDTSTSEDIVWYAYCFNGSKETISEGAFQVEKK
;
A
#
# COMPACT_ATOMS: atom_id res chain seq x y z
N MET A 1 -65.56 -27.11 -13.48
CA MET A 1 -64.22 -27.31 -14.06
C MET A 1 -63.26 -26.43 -13.27
N THR A 2 -62.82 -26.89 -12.11
CA THR A 2 -61.53 -27.55 -11.82
C THR A 2 -60.47 -26.53 -11.39
N ARG A 3 -60.18 -26.53 -10.09
CA ARG A 3 -59.04 -25.88 -9.44
C ARG A 3 -57.72 -26.47 -9.96
N ALA A 4 -56.68 -25.65 -10.04
CA ALA A 4 -55.33 -26.06 -9.66
C ALA A 4 -54.45 -24.81 -9.44
N LEU A 5 -54.08 -24.59 -8.17
CA LEU A 5 -52.87 -23.87 -7.81
C LEU A 5 -51.67 -24.63 -8.40
N ASN A 6 -50.70 -23.93 -8.98
CA ASN A 6 -49.37 -24.49 -9.18
C ASN A 6 -48.38 -23.75 -8.28
N LEU A 7 -48.05 -24.40 -7.17
CA LEU A 7 -46.79 -24.24 -6.46
C LEU A 7 -45.67 -24.68 -7.39
N ALA A 8 -44.74 -23.79 -7.71
CA ALA A 8 -43.39 -24.20 -8.10
C ALA A 8 -42.45 -23.68 -7.01
N ALA A 9 -42.05 -24.62 -6.16
CA ALA A 9 -41.09 -24.44 -5.10
C ALA A 9 -39.66 -24.31 -5.66
N LEU A 10 -38.86 -23.51 -4.97
CA LEU A 10 -37.46 -23.77 -4.60
C LEU A 10 -36.54 -24.32 -5.70
N THR A 11 -35.67 -23.45 -6.22
CA THR A 11 -34.23 -23.73 -6.26
C THR A 11 -33.47 -22.47 -5.87
N PHE A 12 -33.24 -22.32 -4.57
CA PHE A 12 -32.19 -21.48 -4.02
C PHE A 12 -30.87 -22.21 -4.36
N SER A 13 -30.22 -21.84 -5.47
CA SER A 13 -28.85 -22.26 -5.72
C SER A 13 -27.95 -21.54 -4.72
N MET A 14 -27.79 -22.17 -3.55
CA MET A 14 -26.58 -22.04 -2.76
C MET A 14 -25.39 -22.57 -3.57
N PHE A 15 -24.21 -22.01 -3.28
CA PHE A 15 -22.88 -22.36 -3.78
C PHE A 15 -22.43 -21.71 -5.09
N GLY A 16 -21.90 -20.49 -4.91
CA GLY A 16 -20.88 -19.87 -5.76
C GLY A 16 -20.12 -18.82 -4.95
N LEU A 17 -19.37 -19.29 -3.96
CA LEU A 17 -18.35 -18.57 -3.15
C LEU A 17 -18.60 -17.08 -2.85
N GLN A 18 -19.12 -16.86 -1.65
CA GLN A 18 -18.67 -15.84 -0.69
C GLN A 18 -17.61 -14.84 -1.23
N ALA A 19 -18.07 -13.65 -1.57
CA ALA A 19 -17.25 -12.46 -1.61
C ALA A 19 -16.73 -12.16 -0.19
N CYS A 20 -15.46 -12.44 0.04
CA CYS A 20 -14.59 -11.91 1.09
C CYS A 20 -13.23 -11.74 0.37
N MET A 21 -12.98 -10.71 -0.45
CA MET A 21 -12.78 -9.31 -0.05
C MET A 21 -12.04 -9.14 1.30
N ASP A 22 -11.04 -9.99 1.56
CA ASP A 22 -10.06 -9.77 2.63
C ASP A 22 -8.66 -9.83 2.02
N ALA A 23 -8.19 -8.71 1.46
CA ALA A 23 -6.81 -8.56 1.00
C ALA A 23 -6.21 -7.15 0.98
N PRO A 24 -6.96 -6.02 1.13
CA PRO A 24 -6.28 -4.73 1.22
C PRO A 24 -5.68 -4.50 2.61
N ASP A 25 -6.39 -4.85 3.68
CA ASP A 25 -5.99 -4.45 5.04
C ASP A 25 -4.77 -5.24 5.55
N ALA A 26 -4.68 -6.54 5.25
CA ALA A 26 -3.52 -7.36 5.64
C ALA A 26 -2.22 -6.94 4.93
N LYS A 27 -2.31 -6.44 3.70
CA LYS A 27 -1.14 -5.93 2.96
C LYS A 27 -0.62 -4.62 3.55
N LYS A 28 -1.51 -3.77 4.07
CA LYS A 28 -1.17 -2.48 4.69
C LYS A 28 -0.53 -2.64 6.06
N GLU A 29 -1.03 -3.56 6.88
CA GLU A 29 -0.48 -3.83 8.21
C GLU A 29 0.99 -4.26 8.13
N ASN A 30 1.31 -5.17 7.20
CA ASN A 30 2.70 -5.61 6.95
C ASN A 30 3.60 -4.51 6.35
N ALA A 31 3.03 -3.47 5.75
CA ALA A 31 3.81 -2.45 5.05
C ALA A 31 4.52 -1.47 5.99
N SER A 32 3.96 -1.22 7.19
CA SER A 32 4.60 -0.36 8.20
C SER A 32 5.84 -1.03 8.80
N ASP A 33 5.77 -2.35 9.06
CA ASP A 33 6.90 -3.12 9.59
C ASP A 33 8.07 -3.25 8.60
N ALA A 34 7.82 -3.06 7.31
CA ALA A 34 8.83 -3.16 6.27
C ALA A 34 9.75 -1.93 6.18
N PHE A 35 9.47 -0.86 6.93
CA PHE A 35 10.28 0.35 6.97
C PHE A 35 10.89 0.59 8.35
N LEU A 36 12.22 0.56 8.39
CA LEU A 36 12.96 1.02 9.54
C LEU A 36 13.22 2.52 9.38
N PRO A 37 12.76 3.37 10.34
CA PRO A 37 13.03 4.80 10.29
C PRO A 37 14.50 5.10 10.05
N ILE A 38 14.77 6.00 9.10
CA ILE A 38 16.13 6.40 8.80
C ILE A 38 16.66 7.32 9.89
N GLU A 39 17.89 7.07 10.33
CA GLU A 39 18.58 7.90 11.31
C GLU A 39 19.74 8.64 10.64
N GLN A 40 20.00 9.88 11.07
CA GLN A 40 21.09 10.69 10.50
C GLN A 40 22.44 9.99 10.56
N GLN A 41 22.70 9.22 11.63
CA GLN A 41 23.96 8.49 11.82
C GLN A 41 24.11 7.34 10.82
N GLY A 42 23.01 6.68 10.46
CA GLY A 42 22.99 5.61 9.45
C GLY A 42 22.98 6.13 8.01
N PHE A 43 22.48 7.35 7.79
CA PHE A 43 22.30 7.93 6.44
C PHE A 43 22.81 9.38 6.35
N PRO A 44 24.11 9.65 6.62
CA PRO A 44 24.64 11.01 6.67
C PRO A 44 24.61 11.72 5.32
N GLU A 45 24.90 11.01 4.22
CA GLU A 45 24.86 11.59 2.86
C GLU A 45 23.45 11.98 2.45
N MET A 46 22.46 11.14 2.75
CA MET A 46 21.05 11.45 2.50
C MET A 46 20.62 12.67 3.33
N TYR A 47 20.98 12.70 4.62
CA TYR A 47 20.67 13.83 5.49
C TYR A 47 21.25 15.15 4.97
N GLN A 48 22.50 15.13 4.50
CA GLN A 48 23.12 16.30 3.87
C GLN A 48 22.43 16.69 2.57
N ARG A 49 22.00 15.73 1.75
CA ARG A 49 21.36 15.96 0.45
C ARG A 49 19.96 16.57 0.58
N ILE A 50 19.09 15.97 1.39
CA ILE A 50 17.68 16.38 1.47
C ILE A 50 17.42 17.40 2.57
N GLY A 51 18.34 17.53 3.53
CA GLY A 51 18.25 18.45 4.65
C GLY A 51 17.31 17.97 5.77
N PRO A 52 17.39 18.62 6.95
CA PRO A 52 16.72 18.15 8.17
C PRO A 52 15.20 18.08 8.06
N ILE A 53 14.59 19.08 7.41
CA ILE A 53 13.13 19.14 7.26
C ILE A 53 12.64 17.98 6.40
N ALA A 54 13.27 17.75 5.24
CA ALA A 54 12.85 16.70 4.32
C ALA A 54 13.17 15.31 4.88
N PHE A 55 14.28 15.15 5.62
CA PHE A 55 14.60 13.94 6.35
C PHE A 55 13.54 13.60 7.41
N GLY A 56 13.04 14.62 8.14
CA GLY A 56 11.91 14.46 9.05
C GLY A 56 10.64 14.01 8.33
N ARG A 57 10.29 14.64 7.20
CA ARG A 57 9.14 14.22 6.37
C ARG A 57 9.28 12.79 5.88
N ALA A 58 10.48 12.39 5.47
CA ALA A 58 10.77 11.05 4.95
C ALA A 58 10.38 9.95 5.95
N ASN A 59 10.69 10.14 7.23
CA ASN A 59 10.26 9.24 8.31
C ASN A 59 8.76 9.35 8.61
N THR A 60 8.24 10.56 8.82
CA THR A 60 6.85 10.75 9.25
C THR A 60 5.82 10.29 8.21
N LYS A 61 6.20 10.29 6.92
CA LYS A 61 5.30 9.93 5.82
C LYS A 61 5.50 8.52 5.27
N ALA A 62 6.46 7.76 5.79
CA ALA A 62 6.80 6.44 5.26
C ALA A 62 5.60 5.47 5.29
N ASP A 63 4.88 5.37 6.42
CA ASP A 63 3.73 4.46 6.53
C ASP A 63 2.66 4.74 5.46
N SER A 64 2.35 6.02 5.22
CA SER A 64 1.39 6.41 4.17
C SER A 64 1.92 6.07 2.78
N ALA A 65 3.21 6.31 2.52
CA ALA A 65 3.84 5.96 1.25
C ALA A 65 3.73 4.46 0.97
N LEU A 66 3.97 3.64 1.99
CA LEU A 66 4.03 2.18 1.86
C LEU A 66 2.65 1.55 1.80
N ALA A 67 1.67 2.09 2.50
CA ALA A 67 0.27 1.71 2.31
C ALA A 67 -0.17 1.93 0.85
N LEU A 68 0.20 3.07 0.24
CA LEU A 68 -0.11 3.36 -1.16
C LEU A 68 0.61 2.43 -2.14
N ILE A 69 1.83 1.99 -1.82
CA ILE A 69 2.53 0.98 -2.63
C ILE A 69 1.89 -0.40 -2.46
N ALA A 70 1.56 -0.80 -1.23
CA ALA A 70 0.93 -2.09 -0.92
C ALA A 70 -0.44 -2.25 -1.60
N ASP A 71 -1.16 -1.15 -1.84
CA ASP A 71 -2.42 -1.12 -2.57
C ASP A 71 -2.29 -1.26 -4.09
N ARG A 72 -1.07 -1.19 -4.64
CA ARG A 72 -0.88 -1.33 -6.08
C ARG A 72 -1.16 -2.77 -6.52
N PRO A 73 -1.85 -2.98 -7.65
CA PRO A 73 -2.11 -4.32 -8.18
C PRO A 73 -0.84 -5.14 -8.46
N SER A 74 0.28 -4.45 -8.73
CA SER A 74 1.59 -5.05 -8.97
C SER A 74 2.31 -5.49 -7.69
N CYS A 75 1.83 -5.11 -6.49
CA CYS A 75 2.44 -5.47 -5.21
C CYS A 75 1.57 -6.46 -4.44
N ASP A 76 2.13 -7.62 -4.09
CA ASP A 76 1.47 -8.65 -3.29
C ASP A 76 1.71 -8.51 -1.79
N GLY A 77 2.43 -7.46 -1.38
CA GLY A 77 2.77 -7.11 -0.02
C GLY A 77 4.18 -6.55 0.02
N VAL A 78 4.44 -5.59 0.90
CA VAL A 78 5.77 -4.97 1.01
C VAL A 78 6.66 -5.85 1.89
N GLU A 79 7.84 -6.21 1.38
CA GLU A 79 8.85 -6.99 2.10
C GLU A 79 9.91 -6.09 2.73
N LEU A 80 10.37 -5.08 1.98
CA LEU A 80 11.42 -4.15 2.41
C LEU A 80 11.20 -2.78 1.78
N ALA A 81 11.34 -1.73 2.57
CA ALA A 81 11.15 -0.37 2.10
C ALA A 81 12.32 0.57 2.46
N GLY A 82 12.40 1.68 1.75
CA GLY A 82 13.38 2.72 2.03
C GLY A 82 13.12 4.03 1.31
N VAL A 83 13.98 5.00 1.56
CA VAL A 83 13.98 6.30 0.88
C VAL A 83 14.98 6.25 -0.27
N SER A 84 14.52 6.61 -1.47
CA SER A 84 15.32 6.58 -2.70
C SER A 84 16.41 7.65 -2.68
N ASP A 85 17.54 7.33 -3.30
CA ASP A 85 18.62 8.29 -3.51
C ASP A 85 18.30 9.42 -4.49
N THR A 86 17.20 9.29 -5.22
CA THR A 86 16.68 10.37 -6.07
C THR A 86 15.92 11.44 -5.27
N SER A 87 15.69 11.23 -3.98
CA SER A 87 14.98 12.18 -3.12
C SER A 87 15.74 13.50 -3.00
N THR A 88 14.98 14.59 -2.96
CA THR A 88 15.47 15.95 -2.82
C THR A 88 14.84 16.62 -1.59
N SER A 89 15.24 17.86 -1.29
CA SER A 89 14.59 18.64 -0.23
C SER A 89 13.11 18.94 -0.51
N GLU A 90 12.71 18.94 -1.78
CA GLU A 90 11.37 19.31 -2.24
C GLU A 90 10.46 18.11 -2.47
N ASP A 91 11.03 16.97 -2.86
CA ASP A 91 10.29 15.74 -3.16
C ASP A 91 11.00 14.51 -2.58
N ILE A 92 10.34 13.84 -1.65
CA ILE A 92 10.79 12.56 -1.11
C ILE A 92 10.23 11.42 -1.95
N VAL A 93 11.09 10.49 -2.34
CA VAL A 93 10.68 9.30 -3.08
C VAL A 93 10.92 8.09 -2.20
N TRP A 94 9.87 7.33 -1.88
CA TRP A 94 9.98 6.03 -1.23
C TRP A 94 10.02 4.94 -2.28
N TYR A 95 10.72 3.86 -1.97
CA TYR A 95 10.65 2.61 -2.71
C TYR A 95 10.27 1.46 -1.78
N ALA A 96 9.68 0.44 -2.36
CA ALA A 96 9.43 -0.83 -1.70
C ALA A 96 9.71 -1.99 -2.66
N TYR A 97 10.33 -3.03 -2.12
CA TYR A 97 10.39 -4.35 -2.71
C TYR A 97 9.19 -5.14 -2.21
N CYS A 98 8.46 -5.75 -3.14
CA CYS A 98 7.31 -6.59 -2.83
C CYS A 98 7.70 -8.07 -2.85
N PHE A 99 6.94 -8.93 -2.18
CA PHE A 99 7.23 -10.37 -2.08
C PHE A 99 7.31 -11.09 -3.43
N ASN A 100 6.58 -10.61 -4.45
CA ASN A 100 6.66 -11.09 -5.83
C ASN A 100 7.95 -10.68 -6.57
N GLY A 101 8.87 -9.97 -5.91
CA GLY A 101 10.13 -9.48 -6.48
C GLY A 101 10.00 -8.20 -7.29
N SER A 102 8.81 -7.60 -7.37
CA SER A 102 8.65 -6.28 -7.98
C SER A 102 9.23 -5.18 -7.09
N LYS A 103 9.63 -4.08 -7.73
CA LYS A 103 10.05 -2.86 -7.05
C LYS A 103 9.13 -1.72 -7.46
N GLU A 104 8.51 -1.11 -6.47
CA GLU A 104 7.60 0.01 -6.65
C GLU A 104 8.20 1.27 -6.03
N THR A 105 7.84 2.43 -6.58
CA THR A 105 8.23 3.74 -6.05
C THR A 105 7.06 4.70 -5.99
N ILE A 106 7.09 5.60 -5.02
CA ILE A 106 6.10 6.68 -4.89
C ILE A 106 6.78 7.97 -4.45
N SER A 107 6.41 9.07 -5.09
CA SER A 107 6.85 10.44 -4.73
C SER A 107 5.88 11.05 -3.72
N GLU A 108 6.38 11.91 -2.85
CA GLU A 108 5.62 12.69 -1.86
C GLU A 108 4.49 13.48 -2.52
N GLY A 109 4.71 13.96 -3.74
CA GLY A 109 3.70 14.68 -4.52
C GLY A 109 2.49 13.83 -4.92
N ALA A 110 2.63 12.51 -5.00
CA ALA A 110 1.57 11.60 -5.44
C ALA A 110 0.46 11.38 -4.38
N PHE A 111 0.67 11.84 -3.13
CA PHE A 111 -0.28 11.62 -2.04
C PHE A 111 -1.58 12.43 -2.19
N GLN A 112 -1.63 13.40 -3.11
CA GLN A 112 -2.76 14.31 -3.29
C GLN A 112 -3.90 13.77 -4.16
N VAL A 113 -3.85 12.50 -4.58
CA VAL A 113 -4.80 11.94 -5.57
C VAL A 113 -6.04 11.27 -4.92
N GLU A 114 -6.02 10.97 -3.62
CA GLU A 114 -7.09 10.21 -2.94
C GLU A 114 -8.18 11.06 -2.26
N LYS A 115 -8.59 12.17 -2.89
CA LYS A 115 -9.86 12.84 -2.55
C LYS A 115 -10.67 13.14 -3.80
N LYS A 116 -11.38 12.13 -4.31
CA LYS A 116 -12.54 12.32 -5.18
C LYS A 116 -13.64 11.34 -4.82
#